data_AF-A0AAF0RYF9-F1
#
_entry.id   AF-A0AAF0RYF9-F1
#
_cell.length_a   1.000
_cell.length_b   1.000
_cell.length_c   1.000
_cell.angle_alpha   90.00
_cell.angle_beta   90.00
_cell.angle_gamma   90.00
#
_symmetry.space_group_name_H-M   'P 1'
#
loop_
_entity.id
_entity.type
_entity.pdbx_description
1 polymer ?
#
loop_
_entity_poly.entity_id
_entity_poly.type
_entity_poly.pdbx_seq_one_letter_code
_entity_poly.pdbx_strand_id
1 'polypeptide(L)'
;MTPQEPGSLQSSSVTAGPPVTVSITRLVEPDRIPDATAWVQSGVNLANRYPGFLGSGWVRSHATSREWHMLYRFADHEQLATWENSDDRLRWLDQGRDLVVESRVEKRTGIEGWFDAPQDAPASSAPPRWKQAVSIWLGFFPVNLVFTYLVGWLVPAFGHLPVLPRVLITTLVLTPIMTFWVLPFVTTLIRPWLLAPPRAARQR
;
A
#
# COMPACT_ATOMS: atom_id res chain seq x y z
N MET A 1 24.80 -22.13 -45.88
CA MET A 1 23.49 -22.77 -45.61
C MET A 1 23.09 -22.32 -44.22
N THR A 2 22.42 -21.18 -44.13
CA THR A 2 22.09 -20.51 -42.87
C THR A 2 20.72 -21.01 -42.42
N PRO A 3 20.56 -21.57 -41.20
CA PRO A 3 19.26 -22.05 -40.74
C PRO A 3 18.28 -20.88 -40.62
N GLN A 4 17.10 -21.00 -41.23
CA GLN A 4 15.98 -20.07 -41.05
C GLN A 4 15.42 -20.18 -39.63
N GLU A 5 15.22 -19.03 -38.98
CA GLU A 5 14.39 -18.93 -37.77
C GLU A 5 12.91 -19.17 -38.12
N PRO A 6 12.21 -20.08 -37.44
CA PRO A 6 10.77 -20.25 -37.62
C PRO A 6 9.98 -19.20 -36.83
N GLY A 7 9.17 -18.44 -37.58
CA GLY A 7 7.82 -18.01 -37.19
C GLY A 7 7.66 -17.29 -35.85
N SER A 8 7.57 -15.97 -35.92
CA SER A 8 6.96 -15.11 -34.91
C SER A 8 5.62 -15.69 -34.42
N LEU A 9 5.59 -16.27 -33.23
CA LEU A 9 4.36 -16.59 -32.53
C LEU A 9 3.65 -15.26 -32.25
N GLN A 10 2.56 -15.02 -32.97
CA GLN A 10 1.63 -13.94 -32.69
C GLN A 10 1.06 -14.19 -31.30
N SER A 11 1.53 -13.44 -30.31
CA SER A 11 0.96 -13.42 -28.98
C SER A 11 -0.46 -12.88 -29.09
N SER A 12 -1.45 -13.78 -29.06
CA SER A 12 -2.86 -13.45 -28.89
C SER A 12 -3.00 -12.60 -27.63
N SER A 13 -3.18 -11.29 -27.79
CA SER A 13 -3.44 -10.38 -26.68
C SER A 13 -4.87 -10.60 -26.20
N VAL A 14 -5.05 -11.60 -25.33
CA VAL A 14 -6.23 -11.67 -24.48
C VAL A 14 -6.28 -10.35 -23.73
N THR A 15 -7.42 -9.66 -23.80
CA THR A 15 -7.67 -8.41 -23.09
C THR A 15 -7.78 -8.69 -21.58
N ALA A 16 -6.66 -9.05 -20.95
CA ALA A 16 -6.56 -9.28 -19.52
C ALA A 16 -6.48 -7.93 -18.81
N GLY A 17 -7.25 -7.76 -17.73
CA GLY A 17 -7.18 -6.59 -16.86
C GLY A 17 -5.78 -6.41 -16.24
N PRO A 18 -5.52 -5.30 -15.53
CA PRO A 18 -4.20 -5.09 -14.93
C PRO A 18 -3.88 -6.20 -13.91
N PRO A 19 -2.62 -6.66 -13.85
CA PRO A 19 -2.21 -7.67 -12.88
C PRO A 19 -2.43 -7.23 -11.43
N VAL A 20 -2.78 -8.20 -10.60
CA VAL A 20 -3.11 -7.98 -9.18
C VAL A 20 -2.09 -8.70 -8.31
N THR A 21 -1.49 -7.99 -7.36
CA THR A 21 -0.60 -8.55 -6.35
C THR A 21 -1.30 -8.56 -5.00
N VAL A 22 -1.38 -9.73 -4.37
CA VAL A 22 -1.95 -9.90 -3.05
C VAL A 22 -0.81 -10.08 -2.05
N SER A 23 -0.78 -9.24 -1.02
CA SER A 23 0.11 -9.34 0.12
C SER A 23 -0.68 -9.85 1.32
N ILE A 24 -0.12 -10.80 2.07
CA ILE A 24 -0.71 -11.33 3.29
C ILE A 24 0.34 -11.33 4.39
N THR A 25 0.06 -10.62 5.48
CA THR A 25 0.89 -10.71 6.69
C THR A 25 0.29 -11.73 7.64
N ARG A 26 1.13 -12.62 8.18
CA ARG A 26 0.75 -13.65 9.16
C ARG A 26 1.74 -13.70 10.32
N LEU A 27 1.26 -14.00 11.52
CA LEU A 27 2.13 -14.33 12.65
C LEU A 27 2.27 -15.85 12.78
N VAL A 28 3.52 -16.32 12.81
CA VAL A 28 3.89 -17.73 12.95
C VAL A 28 4.67 -17.91 14.24
N GLU A 29 4.27 -18.87 15.06
CA GLU A 29 5.01 -19.22 16.27
C GLU A 29 6.39 -19.83 15.92
N PRO A 30 7.48 -19.47 16.62
CA PRO A 30 8.84 -19.90 16.25
C PRO A 30 9.02 -21.42 16.15
N ASP A 31 8.32 -22.15 16.98
CA ASP A 31 8.26 -23.61 17.10
C ASP A 31 7.45 -24.29 15.99
N ARG A 32 6.62 -23.53 15.25
CA ARG A 32 5.82 -24.01 14.11
C ARG A 32 6.36 -23.56 12.76
N ILE A 33 7.54 -22.94 12.70
CA ILE A 33 8.16 -22.46 11.45
C ILE A 33 8.27 -23.57 10.37
N PRO A 34 8.73 -24.80 10.67
CA PRO A 34 8.83 -25.86 9.67
C PRO A 34 7.46 -26.22 9.07
N ASP A 35 6.45 -26.41 9.92
CA ASP A 35 5.08 -26.73 9.51
C ASP A 35 4.48 -25.61 8.66
N ALA A 36 4.63 -24.35 9.11
CA ALA A 36 4.16 -23.19 8.39
C ALA A 36 4.83 -23.08 7.02
N THR A 37 6.14 -23.35 6.92
CA THR A 37 6.87 -23.34 5.64
C THR A 37 6.32 -24.38 4.68
N ALA A 38 6.12 -25.62 5.15
CA ALA A 38 5.56 -26.69 4.35
C ALA A 38 4.12 -26.38 3.89
N TRP A 39 3.30 -25.82 4.78
CA TRP A 39 1.95 -25.38 4.48
C TRP A 39 1.91 -24.24 3.46
N VAL A 40 2.82 -23.26 3.56
CA VAL A 40 2.93 -22.19 2.56
C VAL A 40 3.31 -22.77 1.20
N GLN A 41 4.32 -23.66 1.16
CA GLN A 41 4.78 -24.28 -0.08
C GLN A 41 3.66 -25.10 -0.76
N SER A 42 2.83 -25.80 0.01
CA SER A 42 1.69 -26.55 -0.55
C SER A 42 0.66 -25.62 -1.19
N GLY A 43 0.39 -24.46 -0.56
CA GLY A 43 -0.47 -23.41 -1.12
C GLY A 43 0.07 -22.81 -2.41
N VAL A 44 1.38 -22.60 -2.51
CA VAL A 44 2.05 -22.14 -3.74
C VAL A 44 1.91 -23.17 -4.85
N ASN A 45 2.16 -24.45 -4.55
CA ASN A 45 2.01 -25.53 -5.51
C ASN A 45 0.57 -25.64 -6.03
N LEU A 46 -0.41 -25.39 -5.15
CA LEU A 46 -1.83 -25.37 -5.49
C LEU A 46 -2.18 -24.19 -6.42
N ALA A 47 -1.74 -22.98 -6.07
CA ALA A 47 -1.98 -21.76 -6.85
C ALA A 47 -1.34 -21.83 -8.25
N ASN A 48 -0.18 -22.49 -8.39
CA ASN A 48 0.48 -22.74 -9.69
C ASN A 48 -0.40 -23.51 -10.69
N ARG A 49 -1.44 -24.22 -10.23
CA ARG A 49 -2.37 -24.95 -11.12
C ARG A 49 -3.47 -24.06 -11.69
N TYR A 50 -3.63 -22.84 -11.18
CA TYR A 50 -4.67 -21.92 -11.63
C TYR A 50 -4.18 -21.06 -12.80
N PRO A 51 -4.99 -20.88 -13.85
CA PRO A 51 -4.68 -19.95 -14.92
C PRO A 51 -4.38 -18.56 -14.36
N GLY A 52 -3.39 -17.87 -14.95
CA GLY A 52 -3.07 -16.51 -14.54
C GLY A 52 -2.11 -16.34 -13.40
N PHE A 53 -1.72 -17.42 -12.71
CA PHE A 53 -0.76 -17.31 -11.63
C PHE A 53 0.61 -16.88 -12.18
N LEU A 54 1.12 -15.75 -11.70
CA LEU A 54 2.38 -15.14 -12.15
C LEU A 54 3.53 -15.36 -11.16
N GLY A 55 3.28 -16.07 -10.07
CA GLY A 55 4.29 -16.38 -9.05
C GLY A 55 3.91 -15.92 -7.65
N SER A 56 4.71 -16.39 -6.70
CA SER A 56 4.57 -16.07 -5.28
C SER A 56 5.90 -16.15 -4.54
N GLY A 57 5.96 -15.57 -3.36
CA GLY A 57 7.05 -15.72 -2.42
C GLY A 57 6.65 -15.34 -1.01
N TRP A 58 7.55 -15.55 -0.07
CA TRP A 58 7.39 -15.04 1.28
C TRP A 58 8.72 -14.53 1.81
N VAL A 59 8.65 -13.52 2.67
CA VAL A 59 9.80 -12.92 3.33
C VAL A 59 9.49 -12.74 4.82
N ARG A 60 10.54 -12.74 5.63
CA ARG A 60 10.46 -12.46 7.07
C ARG A 60 11.02 -11.06 7.29
N SER A 61 10.39 -10.27 8.18
CA SER A 61 10.85 -8.90 8.46
C SER A 61 12.30 -8.87 9.00
N HIS A 62 12.67 -9.86 9.81
CA HIS A 62 14.03 -10.10 10.31
C HIS A 62 14.16 -11.54 10.84
N ALA A 63 15.38 -12.02 11.10
CA ALA A 63 15.68 -13.42 11.41
C ALA A 63 14.92 -14.00 12.64
N THR A 64 14.56 -13.15 13.60
CA THR A 64 13.79 -13.52 14.80
C THR A 64 12.32 -13.10 14.73
N SER A 65 11.88 -12.47 13.64
CA SER A 65 10.49 -12.04 13.49
C SER A 65 9.56 -13.24 13.36
N ARG A 66 8.45 -13.17 14.08
CA ARG A 66 7.28 -14.04 13.92
C ARG A 66 6.38 -13.59 12.76
N GLU A 67 6.61 -12.39 12.25
CA GLU A 67 5.86 -11.80 11.16
C GLU A 67 6.39 -12.26 9.80
N TRP A 68 5.50 -12.84 9.02
CA TRP A 68 5.75 -13.35 7.67
C TRP A 68 4.91 -12.56 6.68
N HIS A 69 5.56 -12.05 5.64
CA HIS A 69 4.90 -11.37 4.52
C HIS A 69 4.89 -12.29 3.32
N MET A 70 3.69 -12.70 2.91
CA MET A 70 3.47 -13.60 1.78
C MET A 70 2.90 -12.81 0.62
N LEU A 71 3.46 -12.97 -0.57
CA LEU A 71 3.03 -12.28 -1.77
C LEU A 71 2.69 -13.30 -2.86
N TYR A 72 1.62 -13.07 -3.59
CA TYR A 72 1.34 -13.80 -4.83
C TYR A 72 0.65 -12.89 -5.84
N ARG A 73 0.83 -13.20 -7.13
CA ARG A 73 0.36 -12.34 -8.22
C ARG A 73 -0.44 -13.13 -9.25
N PHE A 74 -1.51 -12.51 -9.74
CA PHE A 74 -2.33 -13.01 -10.85
C PHE A 74 -2.36 -12.01 -12.00
N ALA A 75 -2.59 -12.52 -13.22
CA ALA A 75 -2.61 -11.72 -14.44
C ALA A 75 -3.76 -10.71 -14.49
N ASP A 76 -4.90 -11.01 -13.86
CA ASP A 76 -6.04 -10.11 -13.73
C ASP A 76 -6.90 -10.44 -12.50
N HIS A 77 -7.96 -9.65 -12.29
CA HIS A 77 -8.88 -9.78 -11.16
C HIS A 77 -9.80 -10.99 -11.26
N GLU A 78 -10.15 -11.41 -12.48
CA GLU A 78 -11.08 -12.52 -12.69
C GLU A 78 -10.41 -13.83 -12.30
N GLN A 79 -9.19 -14.05 -12.78
CA GLN A 79 -8.38 -15.22 -12.46
C GLN A 79 -8.01 -15.26 -10.98
N LEU A 80 -7.73 -14.11 -10.37
CA LEU A 80 -7.58 -14.01 -8.91
C LEU A 80 -8.85 -14.43 -8.18
N ALA A 81 -10.02 -13.94 -8.61
CA ALA A 81 -11.29 -14.28 -7.97
C ALA A 81 -11.61 -15.78 -8.10
N THR A 82 -11.28 -16.40 -9.23
CA THR A 82 -11.40 -17.86 -9.41
C THR A 82 -10.56 -18.62 -8.38
N TRP A 83 -9.29 -18.22 -8.19
CA TRP A 83 -8.44 -18.82 -7.16
C TRP A 83 -8.98 -18.60 -5.74
N GLU A 84 -9.38 -17.37 -5.42
CA GLU A 84 -9.80 -17.00 -4.07
C GLU A 84 -11.05 -17.73 -3.60
N ASN A 85 -11.97 -17.99 -4.53
CA ASN A 85 -13.24 -18.67 -4.29
C ASN A 85 -13.18 -20.18 -4.54
N SER A 86 -11.99 -20.74 -4.81
CA SER A 86 -11.85 -22.17 -5.08
C SER A 86 -11.93 -23.02 -3.80
N ASP A 87 -12.54 -24.21 -3.92
CA ASP A 87 -12.57 -25.22 -2.86
C ASP A 87 -11.17 -25.70 -2.47
N ASP A 88 -10.25 -25.70 -3.43
CA ASP A 88 -8.84 -25.98 -3.22
C ASP A 88 -8.23 -25.02 -2.20
N ARG A 89 -8.40 -23.71 -2.41
CA ARG A 89 -7.87 -22.69 -1.50
C ARG A 89 -8.57 -22.75 -0.14
N LEU A 90 -9.89 -22.97 -0.11
CA LEU A 90 -10.64 -23.07 1.13
C LEU A 90 -10.15 -24.24 1.99
N ARG A 91 -9.98 -25.43 1.40
CA ARG A 91 -9.42 -26.61 2.09
C ARG A 91 -7.98 -26.41 2.54
N TRP A 92 -7.15 -25.76 1.73
CA TRP A 92 -5.77 -25.44 2.11
C TRP A 92 -5.70 -24.47 3.30
N LEU A 93 -6.56 -23.44 3.32
CA LEU A 93 -6.65 -22.52 4.47
C LEU A 93 -7.16 -23.23 5.72
N ASP A 94 -8.09 -24.17 5.57
CA ASP A 94 -8.62 -25.00 6.65
C ASP A 94 -7.52 -25.76 7.40
N GLN A 95 -6.60 -26.37 6.65
CA GLN A 95 -5.45 -27.13 7.17
C GLN A 95 -4.42 -26.27 7.91
N GLY A 96 -4.38 -24.96 7.63
CA GLY A 96 -3.41 -24.03 8.21
C GLY A 96 -3.93 -23.19 9.36
N ARG A 97 -5.20 -23.33 9.76
CA ARG A 97 -5.82 -22.46 10.78
C ARG A 97 -5.07 -22.45 12.10
N ASP A 98 -4.55 -23.59 12.52
CA ASP A 98 -3.85 -23.73 13.81
C ASP A 98 -2.37 -23.32 13.74
N LEU A 99 -1.86 -22.98 12.55
CA LEU A 99 -0.44 -22.63 12.33
C LEU A 99 -0.18 -21.12 12.36
N VAL A 100 -1.20 -20.30 12.11
CA VAL A 100 -1.07 -18.85 11.92
C VAL A 100 -2.16 -18.09 12.65
N VAL A 101 -1.73 -17.24 13.57
CA VAL A 101 -2.59 -16.36 14.34
C VAL A 101 -2.54 -15.00 13.66
N GLU A 102 -3.69 -14.48 13.23
CA GLU A 102 -3.84 -13.19 12.55
C GLU A 102 -3.39 -13.16 11.08
N SER A 103 -4.33 -12.84 10.19
CA SER A 103 -4.06 -12.64 8.76
C SER A 103 -4.51 -11.25 8.32
N ARG A 104 -3.57 -10.42 7.90
CA ARG A 104 -3.87 -9.16 7.21
C ARG A 104 -3.73 -9.39 5.73
N VAL A 105 -4.83 -9.38 4.98
CA VAL A 105 -4.83 -9.54 3.52
C VAL A 105 -4.99 -8.17 2.87
N GLU A 106 -4.03 -7.80 2.02
CA GLU A 106 -4.02 -6.56 1.28
C GLU A 106 -3.89 -6.84 -0.21
N LYS A 107 -4.89 -6.43 -1.01
CA LYS A 107 -4.86 -6.59 -2.48
C LYS A 107 -4.42 -5.28 -3.11
N ARG A 108 -3.35 -5.31 -3.89
CA ARG A 108 -2.79 -4.13 -4.56
C ARG A 108 -2.75 -4.35 -6.07
N THR A 109 -3.21 -3.36 -6.82
CA THR A 109 -3.12 -3.31 -8.28
C THR A 109 -2.01 -2.34 -8.64
N GLY A 110 -1.10 -2.71 -9.55
CA GLY A 110 -0.14 -1.77 -10.15
C GLY A 110 1.12 -1.42 -9.33
N ILE A 111 1.78 -0.33 -9.76
CA ILE A 111 3.08 0.20 -9.27
C ILE A 111 2.90 1.09 -8.03
N GLU A 112 1.65 1.34 -7.64
CA GLU A 112 1.22 2.13 -6.50
C GLU A 112 1.69 1.52 -5.16
N GLY A 113 2.04 0.24 -5.14
CA GLY A 113 2.59 -0.43 -3.95
C GLY A 113 4.05 -0.11 -3.65
N TRP A 114 4.78 0.56 -4.56
CA TRP A 114 6.18 0.96 -4.37
C TRP A 114 6.30 2.33 -3.68
N PHE A 115 5.20 3.10 -3.61
CA PHE A 115 5.18 4.44 -3.01
C PHE A 115 4.09 4.53 -1.92
N ASP A 116 4.54 4.39 -0.65
CA ASP A 116 3.86 4.55 0.65
C ASP A 116 3.00 3.37 1.18
N ALA A 117 3.01 3.00 2.48
CA ALA A 117 3.23 3.74 3.72
C ALA A 117 4.19 3.03 4.73
N PRO A 118 4.64 3.71 5.82
CA PRO A 118 5.53 3.15 6.85
C PRO A 118 4.98 1.89 7.52
N GLN A 119 5.89 0.95 7.82
CA GLN A 119 5.67 -0.43 8.27
C GLN A 119 4.91 -0.64 9.60
N ASP A 120 4.42 0.40 10.27
CA ASP A 120 3.86 0.31 11.63
C ASP A 120 2.35 0.61 11.75
N ALA A 121 1.58 0.61 10.64
CA ALA A 121 0.14 0.87 10.68
C ALA A 121 -0.69 -0.32 10.13
N PRO A 122 -1.71 -0.83 10.86
CA PRO A 122 -2.61 -1.90 10.39
C PRO A 122 -3.41 -1.49 9.12
N ALA A 123 -3.60 -2.40 8.16
CA ALA A 123 -4.14 -2.11 6.80
C ALA A 123 -5.57 -1.58 6.79
N SER A 124 -6.29 -1.66 7.89
CA SER A 124 -7.65 -1.16 7.97
C SER A 124 -7.74 0.35 8.21
N SER A 125 -6.61 1.06 8.29
CA SER A 125 -6.60 2.49 8.67
C SER A 125 -6.10 3.44 7.58
N ALA A 126 -6.23 3.10 6.29
CA ALA A 126 -6.12 4.14 5.26
C ALA A 126 -7.30 5.13 5.47
N PRO A 127 -7.05 6.40 5.84
CA PRO A 127 -8.13 7.33 6.12
C PRO A 127 -8.98 7.53 4.86
N PRO A 128 -10.32 7.62 4.98
CA PRO A 128 -11.18 8.05 3.88
C PRO A 128 -10.59 9.28 3.17
N ARG A 129 -10.60 9.30 1.83
CA ARG A 129 -9.93 10.35 1.03
C ARG A 129 -10.36 11.78 1.43
N TRP A 130 -11.59 11.96 1.92
CA TRP A 130 -12.07 13.24 2.43
C TRP A 130 -11.39 13.66 3.75
N LYS A 131 -11.09 12.71 4.65
CA LYS A 131 -10.33 12.96 5.88
C LYS A 131 -8.90 13.37 5.55
N GLN A 132 -8.27 12.65 4.61
CA GLN A 132 -6.93 13.00 4.11
C GLN A 132 -6.91 14.41 3.47
N ALA A 133 -7.91 14.75 2.64
CA ALA A 133 -8.02 16.07 2.04
C ALA A 133 -8.19 17.19 3.08
N VAL A 134 -9.05 16.99 4.08
CA VAL A 134 -9.24 17.95 5.19
C VAL A 134 -7.98 18.10 6.03
N SER A 135 -7.25 17.01 6.30
CA SER A 135 -5.98 17.05 7.03
C SER A 135 -4.90 17.83 6.28
N ILE A 136 -4.76 17.61 4.97
CA ILE A 136 -3.83 18.38 4.12
C ILE A 136 -4.22 19.85 4.10
N TRP A 137 -5.51 20.15 3.92
CA TRP A 137 -6.02 21.52 3.90
C TRP A 137 -5.77 22.24 5.24
N LEU A 138 -6.01 21.57 6.38
CA LEU A 138 -5.79 22.14 7.71
C LEU A 138 -4.32 22.42 8.01
N GLY A 139 -3.38 21.65 7.43
CA GLY A 139 -1.96 21.97 7.52
C GLY A 139 -1.56 23.11 6.59
N PHE A 140 -2.06 23.09 5.36
CA PHE A 140 -1.60 24.00 4.31
C PHE A 140 -2.19 25.40 4.44
N PHE A 141 -3.49 25.51 4.71
CA PHE A 141 -4.22 26.77 4.78
C PHE A 141 -3.69 27.76 5.83
N PRO A 142 -3.56 27.41 7.12
CA PRO A 142 -3.14 28.38 8.14
C PRO A 142 -1.69 28.83 7.93
N VAL A 143 -0.82 27.94 7.46
CA VAL A 143 0.59 28.27 7.21
C VAL A 143 0.71 29.21 6.02
N ASN A 144 -0.03 28.94 4.95
CA ASN A 144 -0.10 29.84 3.79
C ASN A 144 -0.70 31.21 4.16
N LEU A 145 -1.74 31.22 5.00
CA LEU A 145 -2.35 32.46 5.51
C LEU A 145 -1.34 33.28 6.32
N VAL A 146 -0.66 32.65 7.28
CA VAL A 146 0.37 33.30 8.11
C VAL A 146 1.53 33.81 7.27
N PHE A 147 2.01 33.01 6.31
CA PHE A 147 3.06 33.43 5.36
C PHE A 147 2.62 34.65 4.55
N THR A 148 1.39 34.65 4.03
CA THR A 148 0.84 35.75 3.23
C THR A 148 0.77 37.05 4.05
N TYR A 149 0.29 36.97 5.30
CA TYR A 149 0.26 38.14 6.20
C TYR A 149 1.67 38.59 6.60
N LEU A 150 2.58 37.68 6.94
CA LEU A 150 3.97 38.00 7.30
C LEU A 150 4.69 38.68 6.16
N VAL A 151 4.62 38.15 4.94
CA VAL A 151 5.28 38.74 3.78
C VAL A 151 4.65 40.10 3.43
N GLY A 152 3.33 40.21 3.48
CA GLY A 152 2.64 41.48 3.26
C GLY A 152 3.00 42.56 4.30
N TRP A 153 3.23 42.16 5.55
CA TRP A 153 3.61 43.06 6.63
C TRP A 153 5.11 43.41 6.63
N LEU A 154 5.99 42.41 6.45
CA LEU A 154 7.44 42.54 6.57
C LEU A 154 8.07 43.11 5.29
N VAL A 155 7.48 42.80 4.14
CA VAL A 155 7.95 43.26 2.83
C VAL A 155 6.75 43.81 2.05
N PRO A 156 6.32 45.05 2.33
CA PRO A 156 5.30 45.74 1.53
C PRO A 156 5.66 45.77 0.04
N ALA A 157 6.97 45.63 -0.25
CA ALA A 157 7.51 45.58 -1.59
C ALA A 157 7.27 44.29 -2.38
N PHE A 158 6.84 43.24 -1.71
CA PHE A 158 6.68 41.93 -2.32
C PHE A 158 5.51 41.90 -3.32
N GLY A 159 4.49 42.73 -3.07
CA GLY A 159 3.30 42.88 -3.91
C GLY A 159 3.53 43.56 -5.25
N HIS A 160 4.71 44.13 -5.51
CA HIS A 160 5.05 44.75 -6.79
C HIS A 160 6.06 43.94 -7.64
N LEU A 161 6.60 42.84 -7.13
CA LEU A 161 7.38 41.93 -7.97
C LEU A 161 6.51 41.30 -9.07
N PRO A 162 7.03 41.06 -10.27
CA PRO A 162 6.34 40.26 -11.28
C PRO A 162 5.93 38.88 -10.73
N VAL A 163 4.88 38.29 -11.30
CA VAL A 163 4.28 37.04 -10.79
C VAL A 163 5.31 35.90 -10.71
N LEU A 164 6.20 35.79 -11.70
CA LEU A 164 7.18 34.70 -11.78
C LEU A 164 8.17 34.64 -10.61
N PRO A 165 8.97 35.70 -10.30
CA PRO A 165 9.89 35.68 -9.17
C PRO A 165 9.14 35.61 -7.83
N ARG A 166 7.95 36.21 -7.74
CA ARG A 166 7.12 36.13 -6.53
C ARG A 166 6.74 34.70 -6.22
N VAL A 167 6.20 33.96 -7.19
CA VAL A 167 5.84 32.55 -7.02
C VAL A 167 7.08 31.71 -6.73
N LEU A 168 8.19 31.95 -7.43
CA LEU A 168 9.45 31.24 -7.19
C LEU A 168 9.92 31.37 -5.74
N ILE A 169 10.05 32.60 -5.23
CA ILE A 169 10.48 32.86 -3.85
C ILE A 169 9.49 32.25 -2.85
N THR A 170 8.19 32.40 -3.12
CA THR A 170 7.13 31.86 -2.25
C THR A 170 7.23 30.34 -2.15
N THR A 171 7.36 29.65 -3.28
CA THR A 171 7.49 28.19 -3.31
C THR A 171 8.80 27.71 -2.69
N LEU A 172 9.92 28.42 -2.91
CA LEU A 172 11.23 28.06 -2.36
C LEU A 172 11.27 28.19 -0.83
N VAL A 173 10.56 29.16 -0.26
CA VAL A 173 10.49 29.36 1.19
C VAL A 173 9.43 28.45 1.82
N LEU A 174 8.26 28.32 1.19
CA LEU A 174 7.14 27.57 1.77
C LEU A 174 7.38 26.05 1.75
N THR A 175 8.06 25.52 0.72
CA THR A 175 8.35 24.08 0.61
C THR A 175 9.12 23.52 1.81
N PRO A 176 10.28 24.06 2.23
CA PRO A 176 10.99 23.55 3.40
C PRO A 176 10.21 23.75 4.71
N ILE A 177 9.44 24.84 4.86
CA ILE A 177 8.58 25.04 6.03
C ILE A 177 7.52 23.93 6.11
N MET A 178 6.88 23.61 4.99
CA MET A 178 5.89 22.53 4.93
C MET A 178 6.51 21.18 5.25
N THR A 179 7.68 20.88 4.68
CA THR A 179 8.37 19.59 4.87
C THR A 179 8.87 19.39 6.29
N PHE A 180 9.49 20.42 6.90
CA PHE A 180 10.17 20.26 8.18
C PHE A 180 9.34 20.65 9.40
N TRP A 181 8.32 21.51 9.25
CA TRP A 181 7.52 21.98 10.38
C TRP A 181 6.09 21.49 10.34
N VAL A 182 5.45 21.55 9.17
CA VAL A 182 4.02 21.24 9.06
C VAL A 182 3.78 19.74 9.09
N LEU A 183 4.54 18.97 8.31
CA LEU A 183 4.45 17.51 8.30
C LEU A 183 4.59 16.87 9.70
N PRO A 184 5.59 17.18 10.54
CA PRO A 184 5.66 16.62 11.89
C PRO A 184 4.52 17.11 12.79
N PHE A 185 4.09 18.36 12.66
CA PHE A 185 3.01 18.90 13.50
C PHE A 185 1.65 18.28 13.17
N VAL A 186 1.31 18.20 11.88
CA VAL A 186 0.06 17.63 11.36
C VAL A 186 -0.01 16.13 11.64
N THR A 187 1.07 15.39 11.43
CA THR A 187 1.10 13.95 11.75
C THR A 187 0.91 13.70 13.24
N THR A 188 1.47 14.55 14.11
CA THR A 188 1.30 14.40 15.57
C THR A 188 -0.13 14.74 16.02
N LEU A 189 -0.75 15.79 15.48
CA LEU A 189 -2.10 16.21 15.85
C LEU A 189 -3.20 15.23 15.40
N ILE A 190 -3.00 14.62 14.24
CA ILE A 190 -4.07 13.89 13.53
C ILE A 190 -4.00 12.38 13.78
N ARG A 191 -2.84 11.85 14.21
CA ARG A 191 -2.66 10.45 14.62
C ARG A 191 -3.72 9.93 15.61
N PRO A 192 -4.08 10.62 16.71
CA PRO A 192 -5.09 10.14 17.65
C PRO A 192 -6.51 10.12 17.06
N TRP A 193 -6.80 10.98 16.08
CA TRP A 193 -8.12 11.04 15.43
C TRP A 193 -8.26 10.03 14.28
N LEU A 194 -7.16 9.69 13.60
CA LEU A 194 -7.13 8.70 12.54
C LEU A 194 -7.09 7.25 13.04
N LEU A 195 -6.47 7.02 14.21
CA LEU A 195 -6.38 5.69 14.83
C LEU A 195 -7.54 5.41 15.80
N ALA A 196 -8.50 6.33 15.93
CA ALA A 196 -9.67 6.12 16.77
C ALA A 196 -10.54 4.98 16.18
N PRO A 197 -10.75 3.86 16.92
CA PRO A 197 -11.53 2.74 16.41
C PRO A 197 -12.98 3.19 16.14
N PRO A 198 -13.64 2.64 15.10
CA PRO A 198 -15.05 2.91 14.85
C PRO A 198 -15.85 2.59 16.12
N ARG A 199 -16.62 3.56 16.63
CA ARG A 199 -17.53 3.31 17.75
C ARG A 199 -18.45 2.17 17.34
N ALA A 200 -18.32 1.03 18.03
CA ALA A 200 -19.19 -0.12 17.86
C ALA A 200 -20.65 0.38 17.91
N ALA A 201 -21.35 0.23 16.79
CA ALA A 201 -22.76 0.56 16.71
C ALA A 201 -23.49 -0.26 17.77
N ARG A 202 -23.99 0.44 18.79
CA ARG A 202 -24.76 -0.14 19.89
C ARG A 202 -26.04 -0.70 19.29
N GLN A 203 -26.06 -2.00 19.01
CA GLN A 203 -27.27 -2.71 18.65
C GLN A 203 -28.27 -2.55 19.79
N ARG A 204 -29.42 -1.94 19.48
CA ARG A 204 -30.64 -1.98 20.26
C ARG A 204 -31.63 -2.86 19.52
#